data_AF-A0AAU7TCD7-F1
#
_entry.id   AF-A0AAU7TCD7-F1
#
_cell.length_a   1.000
_cell.length_b   1.000
_cell.length_c   1.000
_cell.angle_alpha   90.00
_cell.angle_beta   90.00
_cell.angle_gamma   90.00
#
_symmetry.space_group_name_H-M   'P 1'
#
loop_
_entity.id
_entity.type
_entity.pdbx_description
1 polymer ?
#
loop_
_entity_poly.entity_id
_entity_poly.type
_entity_poly.pdbx_seq_one_letter_code
_entity_poly.pdbx_strand_id
1 'polypeptide(L)'
;MTAYRRTVRLVLSLLAGLLLAGTVATSTAQAEDGYRFWGYYQWTNGQWAFSQKGADAFVPADGTVEGWRYAVGGAKPRVPRAAGDFEAICGKTPAETGKKRVALVVDPGTPEDAVSGETPGPATGTCVVTAPTATGAQVLAAVAPVRIEKGLTCGIAGYPSKGCGDPVKDIKVPATDAPVTLQIGQAVGSTATPPASSSSSSDEGGAPWTGIVIAAVVVLVLAGGGLVLSRRRSAAK
;
A
#
# COMPACT_ATOMS: atom_id res chain seq x y z
N MET A 1 70.27 -29.79 14.52
CA MET A 1 69.87 -28.74 13.55
C MET A 1 68.51 -29.02 12.85
N THR A 2 67.96 -30.22 12.92
CA THR A 2 66.70 -30.63 12.25
C THR A 2 65.42 -30.29 13.02
N ALA A 3 65.45 -30.26 14.36
CA ALA A 3 64.29 -29.92 15.17
C ALA A 3 63.91 -28.43 15.11
N TYR A 4 64.91 -27.54 15.10
CA TYR A 4 64.73 -26.08 15.01
C TYR A 4 64.07 -25.64 13.69
N ARG A 5 64.34 -26.37 12.59
CA ARG A 5 63.73 -26.09 11.28
C ARG A 5 62.26 -26.51 11.20
N ARG A 6 61.78 -27.42 12.05
CA ARG A 6 60.37 -27.84 12.11
C ARG A 6 59.51 -26.87 12.92
N THR A 7 60.02 -26.35 14.04
CA THR A 7 59.31 -25.36 14.87
C THR A 7 59.17 -24.01 14.17
N VAL A 8 60.19 -23.55 13.44
CA VAL A 8 60.10 -22.30 12.66
C VAL A 8 59.08 -22.40 11.52
N ARG A 9 58.92 -23.57 10.89
CA ARG A 9 57.91 -23.78 9.85
C ARG A 9 56.47 -23.78 10.39
N LEU A 10 56.24 -24.36 11.57
CA LEU A 10 54.92 -24.38 12.22
C LEU A 10 54.46 -22.99 12.69
N VAL A 11 55.38 -22.17 13.22
CA VAL A 11 55.07 -20.80 13.65
C VAL A 11 54.75 -19.90 12.45
N LEU A 12 55.48 -20.05 11.33
CA LEU A 12 55.20 -19.29 10.11
C LEU A 12 53.84 -19.64 9.47
N SER A 13 53.41 -20.90 9.56
CA SER A 13 52.11 -21.34 9.06
C SER A 13 50.94 -20.81 9.89
N LEU A 14 51.11 -20.69 11.21
CA LEU A 14 50.10 -20.10 12.11
C LEU A 14 49.98 -18.57 11.92
N LEU A 15 51.08 -17.88 11.65
CA LEU A 15 51.06 -16.44 11.30
C LEU A 15 50.43 -16.17 9.92
N ALA A 16 50.64 -17.06 8.94
CA ALA A 16 49.99 -16.94 7.62
C ALA A 16 48.47 -17.20 7.69
N GLY A 17 48.02 -18.13 8.53
CA GLY A 17 46.59 -18.41 8.74
C GLY A 17 45.83 -17.26 9.45
N LEU A 18 46.49 -16.54 10.36
CA LEU A 18 45.88 -15.42 11.09
C LEU A 18 45.81 -14.13 10.26
N LEU A 19 46.69 -13.97 9.26
CA LEU A 19 46.65 -12.85 8.30
C LEU A 19 45.54 -13.00 7.24
N LEU A 20 45.02 -14.21 7.02
CA LEU A 20 43.92 -14.49 6.07
C LEU A 20 42.52 -14.40 6.69
N ALA A 21 42.41 -14.22 8.01
CA ALA A 21 41.12 -14.05 8.71
C ALA A 21 40.66 -12.58 8.82
N GLY A 22 41.44 -11.64 8.27
CA GLY A 22 41.26 -10.20 8.51
C GLY A 22 40.42 -9.41 7.50
N THR A 23 39.96 -10.00 6.39
CA THR A 23 39.14 -9.26 5.42
C THR A 23 37.66 -9.60 5.59
N VAL A 24 37.09 -9.32 6.76
CA VAL A 24 35.71 -8.86 6.79
C VAL A 24 35.70 -7.54 6.04
N ALA A 25 35.38 -7.59 4.75
CA ALA A 25 35.06 -6.42 3.97
C ALA A 25 33.85 -5.77 4.64
N THR A 26 34.10 -4.86 5.59
CA THR A 26 33.12 -3.86 5.97
C THR A 26 32.85 -3.10 4.69
N SER A 27 31.77 -3.44 4.00
CA SER A 27 31.25 -2.64 2.90
C SER A 27 31.02 -1.25 3.47
N THR A 28 31.98 -0.35 3.27
CA THR A 28 31.74 1.07 3.48
C THR A 28 30.67 1.40 2.47
N ALA A 29 29.40 1.44 2.90
CA ALA A 29 28.35 2.07 2.14
C ALA A 29 28.82 3.50 1.93
N GLN A 30 29.39 3.78 0.75
CA GLN A 30 29.71 5.12 0.36
C GLN A 30 28.38 5.88 0.41
N ALA A 31 28.38 7.01 1.10
CA ALA A 31 27.21 7.85 1.17
C ALA A 31 26.90 8.31 -0.26
N GLU A 32 25.75 7.88 -0.78
CA GLU A 32 25.31 8.17 -2.13
C GLU A 32 24.40 9.40 -2.09
N ASP A 33 24.55 10.29 -3.08
CA ASP A 33 23.55 11.34 -3.32
C ASP A 33 22.41 10.74 -4.15
N GLY A 34 21.18 11.12 -3.87
CA GLY A 34 20.00 10.63 -4.58
C GLY A 34 18.95 11.70 -4.77
N TYR A 35 17.75 11.25 -5.12
CA TYR A 35 16.60 12.11 -5.39
C TYR A 35 15.38 11.61 -4.63
N ARG A 36 14.51 12.54 -4.24
CA ARG A 36 13.18 12.25 -3.70
C ARG A 36 12.12 12.49 -4.77
N PHE A 37 11.48 11.43 -5.25
CA PHE A 37 10.58 11.52 -6.41
C PHE A 37 9.54 10.39 -6.45
N TRP A 38 8.52 10.57 -7.29
CA TRP A 38 7.62 9.50 -7.71
C TRP A 38 8.22 8.72 -8.88
N GLY A 39 8.55 7.45 -8.67
CA GLY A 39 8.89 6.52 -9.74
C GLY A 39 7.65 5.87 -10.35
N TYR A 40 7.73 5.52 -11.64
CA TYR A 40 6.68 4.85 -12.40
C TYR A 40 7.13 3.44 -12.81
N TYR A 41 6.28 2.44 -12.60
CA TYR A 41 6.64 1.03 -12.65
C TYR A 41 5.58 0.19 -13.35
N GLN A 42 6.01 -0.91 -13.97
CA GLN A 42 5.14 -1.97 -14.47
C GLN A 42 5.39 -3.25 -13.68
N TRP A 43 4.33 -3.99 -13.37
CA TRP A 43 4.45 -5.34 -12.82
C TRP A 43 4.64 -6.34 -13.96
N THR A 44 5.78 -7.02 -13.99
CA THR A 44 6.10 -8.01 -15.03
C THR A 44 6.78 -9.20 -14.38
N ASN A 45 6.39 -10.42 -14.76
CA ASN A 45 7.04 -11.65 -14.27
C ASN A 45 7.15 -11.73 -12.72
N GLY A 46 6.13 -11.25 -12.00
CA GLY A 46 6.11 -11.28 -10.54
C GLY A 46 7.04 -10.28 -9.84
N GLN A 47 7.50 -9.25 -10.56
CA GLN A 47 8.40 -8.22 -10.04
C GLN A 47 8.03 -6.84 -10.60
N TRP A 48 8.39 -5.78 -9.87
CA TRP A 48 8.31 -4.41 -10.38
C TRP A 48 9.50 -4.09 -11.28
N ALA A 49 9.23 -3.54 -12.45
CA ALA A 49 10.22 -2.98 -13.35
C ALA A 49 10.04 -1.47 -13.44
N PHE A 50 11.12 -0.71 -13.32
CA PHE A 50 11.09 0.74 -13.55
C PHE A 50 10.78 1.00 -15.03
N SER A 51 9.83 1.89 -15.29
CA SER A 51 9.38 2.18 -16.65
C SER A 51 10.47 2.83 -17.48
N GLN A 52 10.69 2.29 -18.68
CA GLN A 52 11.63 2.86 -19.66
C GLN A 52 10.98 4.00 -20.48
N LYS A 53 9.66 4.18 -20.37
CA LYS A 53 8.90 5.25 -21.02
C LYS A 53 8.23 6.12 -19.98
N GLY A 54 8.09 7.40 -20.26
CA GLY A 54 7.22 8.29 -19.48
C GLY A 54 5.79 7.77 -19.44
N ALA A 55 5.08 8.04 -18.34
CA ALA A 55 3.70 7.60 -18.17
C ALA A 55 2.73 8.24 -19.19
N ASP A 56 3.13 9.36 -19.78
CA ASP A 56 2.45 10.04 -20.88
C ASP A 56 2.60 9.31 -22.24
N ALA A 57 3.60 8.44 -22.39
CA ALA A 57 3.89 7.71 -23.63
C ALA A 57 3.65 6.19 -23.52
N PHE A 58 3.54 5.64 -22.32
CA PHE A 58 3.27 4.22 -22.10
C PHE A 58 1.76 3.94 -22.09
N VAL A 59 1.31 2.98 -22.91
CA VAL A 59 -0.09 2.53 -22.96
C VAL A 59 -0.15 1.11 -22.37
N PRO A 60 -0.62 0.93 -21.13
CA PRO A 60 -0.77 -0.40 -20.53
C PRO A 60 -1.82 -1.23 -21.28
N ALA A 61 -1.62 -2.54 -21.34
CA ALA A 61 -2.62 -3.45 -21.89
C ALA A 61 -3.76 -3.70 -20.89
N ASP A 62 -4.86 -4.28 -21.33
CA ASP A 62 -5.87 -4.82 -20.41
C ASP A 62 -5.26 -5.92 -19.55
N GLY A 63 -5.61 -5.97 -18.27
CA GLY A 63 -5.12 -6.99 -17.36
C GLY A 63 -3.74 -6.71 -16.74
N THR A 64 -3.11 -5.57 -17.04
CA THR A 64 -1.79 -5.24 -16.49
C THR A 64 -1.88 -4.44 -15.19
N VAL A 65 -0.76 -4.36 -14.48
CA VAL A 65 -0.63 -3.59 -13.25
C VAL A 65 0.44 -2.52 -13.43
N GLU A 66 0.04 -1.28 -13.16
CA GLU A 66 0.90 -0.10 -13.14
C GLU A 66 1.13 0.34 -11.70
N GLY A 67 2.31 0.88 -11.41
CA GLY A 67 2.73 1.24 -10.06
C GLY A 67 3.36 2.63 -9.98
N TRP A 68 3.08 3.33 -8.89
CA TRP A 68 3.75 4.57 -8.51
C TRP A 68 4.33 4.44 -7.12
N ARG A 69 5.59 4.81 -6.93
CA ARG A 69 6.26 4.78 -5.63
C ARG A 69 6.95 6.10 -5.36
N TYR A 70 6.57 6.78 -4.29
CA TYR A 70 7.32 7.91 -3.78
C TYR A 70 8.43 7.42 -2.85
N ALA A 71 9.67 7.78 -3.13
CA ALA A 71 10.80 7.36 -2.31
C ALA A 71 12.00 8.31 -2.45
N VAL A 72 12.90 8.25 -1.47
CA VAL A 72 14.29 8.68 -1.66
C VAL A 72 15.07 7.49 -2.22
N GLY A 73 15.67 7.67 -3.39
CA GLY A 73 16.44 6.64 -4.09
C GLY A 73 17.62 7.20 -4.85
N GLY A 74 18.63 6.35 -5.05
CA GLY A 74 19.83 6.66 -5.82
C GLY A 74 19.81 5.99 -7.18
N ALA A 75 20.94 5.41 -7.59
CA ALA A 75 21.15 4.69 -8.84
C ALA A 75 20.18 3.53 -9.02
N LYS A 76 19.71 2.92 -7.94
CA LYS A 76 18.63 1.92 -7.94
C LYS A 76 17.34 2.55 -7.38
N PRO A 77 16.36 2.87 -8.23
CA PRO A 77 15.05 3.34 -7.78
C PRO A 77 14.37 2.30 -6.88
N ARG A 78 13.63 2.78 -5.87
CA ARG A 78 12.86 1.92 -4.96
C ARG A 78 11.48 1.66 -5.52
N VAL A 79 11.10 0.39 -5.56
CA VAL A 79 9.86 -0.11 -6.16
C VAL A 79 8.67 -0.02 -5.18
N PRO A 80 7.41 -0.09 -5.65
CA PRO A 80 6.26 -0.22 -4.77
C PRO A 80 6.40 -1.42 -3.81
N ARG A 81 5.99 -1.23 -2.55
CA ARG A 81 6.20 -2.22 -1.48
C ARG A 81 5.20 -3.38 -1.49
N ALA A 82 4.07 -3.20 -2.18
CA ALA A 82 3.09 -4.26 -2.39
C ALA A 82 3.32 -4.96 -3.73
N ALA A 83 2.94 -6.24 -3.83
CA ALA A 83 2.95 -6.95 -5.09
C ALA A 83 1.88 -6.39 -6.06
N GLY A 84 2.17 -6.44 -7.36
CA GLY A 84 1.20 -6.10 -8.40
C GLY A 84 0.24 -7.26 -8.67
N ASP A 85 -0.71 -7.50 -7.77
CA ASP A 85 -1.73 -8.54 -7.94
C ASP A 85 -2.97 -7.97 -8.65
N PHE A 86 -3.07 -8.21 -9.96
CA PHE A 86 -4.20 -7.76 -10.76
C PHE A 86 -5.52 -8.35 -10.26
N GLU A 87 -5.55 -9.62 -9.89
CA GLU A 87 -6.80 -10.30 -9.48
C GLU A 87 -7.29 -9.74 -8.15
N ALA A 88 -6.37 -9.48 -7.20
CA ALA A 88 -6.73 -8.86 -5.94
C ALA A 88 -7.31 -7.44 -6.11
N ILE A 89 -6.82 -6.66 -7.07
CA ILE A 89 -7.23 -5.27 -7.29
C ILE A 89 -8.46 -5.16 -8.20
N CYS A 90 -8.50 -5.95 -9.29
CA CYS A 90 -9.46 -5.82 -10.38
C CYS A 90 -10.38 -7.04 -10.57
N GLY A 91 -10.19 -8.16 -9.86
CA GLY A 91 -10.95 -9.40 -10.10
C GLY A 91 -12.47 -9.26 -9.94
N LYS A 92 -12.92 -8.31 -9.10
CA LYS A 92 -14.35 -7.99 -8.92
C LYS A 92 -14.91 -7.04 -9.98
N THR A 93 -14.06 -6.46 -10.82
CA THR A 93 -14.44 -5.49 -11.85
C THR A 93 -14.62 -6.23 -13.18
N PRO A 94 -15.85 -6.31 -13.71
CA PRO A 94 -16.09 -7.03 -14.97
C PRO A 94 -15.39 -6.32 -16.15
N ALA A 95 -15.04 -7.11 -17.16
CA ALA A 95 -14.59 -6.54 -18.43
C ALA A 95 -15.75 -5.80 -19.12
N GLU A 96 -15.44 -4.66 -19.74
CA GLU A 96 -16.40 -3.85 -20.48
C GLU A 96 -15.95 -3.75 -21.95
N THR A 97 -16.86 -4.01 -22.88
CA THR A 97 -16.58 -3.94 -24.32
C THR A 97 -16.01 -2.58 -24.70
N GLY A 98 -14.89 -2.59 -25.43
CA GLY A 98 -14.23 -1.36 -25.89
C GLY A 98 -13.47 -0.60 -24.80
N LYS A 99 -13.28 -1.18 -23.62
CA LYS A 99 -12.45 -0.63 -22.54
C LYS A 99 -11.38 -1.63 -22.11
N LYS A 100 -10.41 -1.13 -21.35
CA LYS A 100 -9.42 -1.93 -20.62
C LYS A 100 -9.51 -1.69 -19.12
N ARG A 101 -9.09 -2.67 -18.34
CA ARG A 101 -8.89 -2.64 -16.90
C ARG A 101 -7.40 -2.62 -16.63
N VAL A 102 -6.96 -1.64 -15.86
CA VAL A 102 -5.59 -1.53 -15.39
C VAL A 102 -5.65 -1.45 -13.87
N ALA A 103 -4.95 -2.35 -13.20
CA ALA A 103 -4.78 -2.27 -11.76
C ALA A 103 -3.71 -1.22 -11.46
N LEU A 104 -4.07 -0.18 -10.73
CA LEU A 104 -3.16 0.89 -10.36
C LEU A 104 -2.76 0.75 -8.90
N VAL A 105 -1.46 0.65 -8.63
CA VAL A 105 -0.88 0.68 -7.29
C VAL A 105 -0.26 2.06 -7.07
N VAL A 106 -0.67 2.75 -6.00
CA VAL A 106 -0.03 3.99 -5.57
C VAL A 106 0.53 3.77 -4.17
N ASP A 107 1.84 3.89 -4.05
CA ASP A 107 2.58 3.73 -2.80
C ASP A 107 3.24 5.06 -2.41
N PRO A 108 2.64 5.84 -1.49
CA PRO A 108 3.11 7.18 -1.11
C PRO A 108 4.43 7.25 -0.37
N GLY A 109 5.11 6.14 -0.08
CA GLY A 109 6.34 6.24 0.71
C GLY A 109 6.23 5.63 2.09
N THR A 110 7.37 5.63 2.75
CA THR A 110 7.50 5.46 4.19
C THR A 110 7.70 6.83 4.84
N PRO A 111 7.51 7.00 6.16
CA PRO A 111 7.85 8.24 6.83
C PRO A 111 9.27 8.73 6.56
N GLU A 112 10.22 7.81 6.36
CA GLU A 112 11.62 8.09 6.02
C GLU A 112 11.79 8.68 4.61
N ASP A 113 10.85 8.42 3.70
CA ASP A 113 10.84 8.98 2.35
C ASP A 113 10.28 10.41 2.31
N ALA A 114 9.49 10.79 3.32
CA ALA A 114 8.68 11.99 3.29
C ALA A 114 9.50 13.29 3.33
N VAL A 115 8.91 14.35 2.77
CA VAL A 115 9.38 15.71 3.03
C VAL A 115 9.09 16.05 4.50
N SER A 116 10.00 16.75 5.16
CA SER A 116 9.85 17.12 6.58
C SER A 116 8.50 17.80 6.86
N GLY A 117 7.77 17.26 7.84
CA GLY A 117 6.45 17.72 8.25
C GLY A 117 5.28 17.14 7.44
N GLU A 118 5.55 16.26 6.46
CA GLU A 118 4.52 15.53 5.74
C GLU A 118 4.50 14.06 6.17
N THR A 119 3.33 13.43 6.13
CA THR A 119 3.16 12.01 6.44
C THR A 119 2.59 11.32 5.21
N PRO A 120 3.22 10.24 4.71
CA PRO A 120 2.67 9.48 3.59
C PRO A 120 1.31 8.90 3.95
N GLY A 121 0.40 8.91 2.99
CA GLY A 121 -0.82 8.12 3.07
C GLY A 121 -0.57 6.61 2.98
N PRO A 122 -1.61 5.79 3.17
CA PRO A 122 -1.54 4.35 2.95
C PRO A 122 -1.29 4.03 1.47
N ALA A 123 -0.68 2.87 1.20
CA ALA A 123 -0.58 2.36 -0.17
C ALA A 123 -1.95 1.84 -0.64
N THR A 124 -2.35 2.21 -1.85
CA THR A 124 -3.68 1.91 -2.40
C THR A 124 -3.59 1.09 -3.67
N GLY A 125 -4.64 0.29 -3.90
CA GLY A 125 -4.88 -0.41 -5.16
C GLY A 125 -6.23 0.00 -5.72
N THR A 126 -6.28 0.42 -6.98
CA THR A 126 -7.53 0.85 -7.63
C THR A 126 -7.63 0.21 -9.00
N CYS A 127 -8.78 -0.41 -9.30
CA CYS A 127 -9.06 -0.87 -10.64
C CYS A 127 -9.55 0.29 -11.52
N VAL A 128 -8.84 0.58 -12.61
CA VAL A 128 -9.19 1.66 -13.54
C VAL A 128 -9.73 1.06 -14.82
N VAL A 129 -11.00 1.32 -15.13
CA VAL A 129 -11.65 0.94 -16.39
C VAL A 129 -11.66 2.14 -17.33
N THR A 130 -10.93 2.07 -18.43
CA THR A 130 -10.66 3.24 -19.28
C THR A 130 -10.54 2.88 -20.76
N ALA A 131 -10.35 3.88 -21.62
CA ALA A 131 -10.19 3.70 -23.06
C ALA A 131 -8.96 2.82 -23.38
N PRO A 132 -8.99 1.99 -24.44
CA PRO A 132 -7.87 1.10 -24.79
C PRO A 132 -6.55 1.84 -25.03
N THR A 133 -6.63 3.07 -25.54
CA THR A 133 -5.48 3.94 -25.83
C THR A 133 -4.98 4.74 -24.63
N ALA A 134 -5.62 4.63 -23.46
CA ALA A 134 -5.26 5.44 -22.29
C ALA A 134 -3.82 5.19 -21.84
N THR A 135 -3.07 6.25 -21.58
CA THR A 135 -1.68 6.17 -21.12
C THR A 135 -1.61 5.95 -19.61
N GLY A 136 -0.44 5.57 -19.08
CA GLY A 136 -0.21 5.43 -17.64
C GLY A 136 -0.55 6.71 -16.85
N ALA A 137 -0.27 7.88 -17.43
CA ALA A 137 -0.62 9.17 -16.84
C ALA A 137 -2.13 9.38 -16.78
N GLN A 138 -2.87 8.98 -17.82
CA GLN A 138 -4.33 9.05 -17.84
C GLN A 138 -4.97 8.03 -16.88
N VAL A 139 -4.37 6.84 -16.73
CA VAL A 139 -4.77 5.85 -15.72
C VAL A 139 -4.62 6.44 -14.31
N LEU A 140 -3.49 7.09 -14.00
CA LEU A 140 -3.28 7.73 -12.72
C LEU A 140 -4.26 8.90 -12.48
N ALA A 141 -4.43 9.76 -13.48
CA ALA A 141 -5.30 10.94 -13.39
C ALA A 141 -6.78 10.59 -13.22
N ALA A 142 -7.21 9.39 -13.63
CA ALA A 142 -8.56 8.89 -13.39
C ALA A 142 -8.84 8.58 -11.91
N VAL A 143 -7.79 8.40 -11.09
CA VAL A 143 -7.90 8.01 -9.68
C VAL A 143 -7.72 9.20 -8.75
N ALA A 144 -6.80 10.12 -9.05
CA ALA A 144 -6.51 11.26 -8.19
C ALA A 144 -5.99 12.48 -8.97
N PRO A 145 -6.12 13.70 -8.40
CA PRO A 145 -5.42 14.87 -8.91
C PRO A 145 -3.90 14.64 -8.92
N VAL A 146 -3.26 15.02 -10.03
CA VAL A 146 -1.81 14.87 -10.22
C VAL A 146 -1.17 16.23 -10.45
N ARG A 147 -0.16 16.56 -9.64
CA ARG A 147 0.69 17.74 -9.85
C ARG A 147 1.86 17.34 -10.74
N ILE A 148 1.93 17.92 -11.92
CA ILE A 148 3.03 17.72 -12.89
C ILE A 148 3.84 19.01 -13.00
N GLU A 149 5.15 18.92 -12.86
CA GLU A 149 6.07 20.05 -13.11
C GLU A 149 7.28 19.56 -13.88
N LYS A 150 7.67 20.29 -14.94
CA LYS A 150 8.85 19.96 -15.77
C LYS A 150 8.87 18.50 -16.27
N GLY A 151 7.70 17.94 -16.54
CA GLY A 151 7.55 16.56 -17.04
C GLY A 151 7.64 15.48 -15.96
N LEU A 152 7.72 15.83 -14.67
CA LEU A 152 7.74 14.90 -13.55
C LEU A 152 6.38 14.87 -12.85
N THR A 153 5.99 13.69 -12.37
CA THR A 153 4.92 13.55 -11.39
C THR A 153 5.44 13.99 -10.02
N CYS A 154 5.01 15.16 -9.57
CA CYS A 154 5.49 15.78 -8.34
C CYS A 154 4.58 15.52 -7.14
N GLY A 155 3.29 15.27 -7.39
CA GLY A 155 2.33 14.96 -6.34
C GLY A 155 1.12 14.18 -6.86
N ILE A 156 0.61 13.27 -6.03
CA ILE A 156 -0.56 12.44 -6.30
C ILE A 156 -1.50 12.60 -5.11
N ALA A 157 -2.77 12.93 -5.36
CA ALA A 157 -3.75 13.21 -4.31
C ALA A 157 -3.27 14.28 -3.29
N GLY A 158 -2.47 15.24 -3.75
CA GLY A 158 -1.89 16.29 -2.89
C GLY A 158 -0.62 15.90 -2.12
N TYR A 159 -0.11 14.66 -2.29
CA TYR A 159 1.12 14.20 -1.62
C TYR A 159 2.28 13.93 -2.62
N PRO A 160 3.52 14.39 -2.32
CA PRO A 160 3.79 15.42 -1.33
C PRO A 160 3.17 16.76 -1.76
N SER A 161 2.91 17.62 -0.80
CA SER A 161 2.33 18.94 -1.03
C SER A 161 3.29 19.87 -1.77
N LYS A 162 4.60 19.63 -1.63
CA LYS A 162 5.70 20.42 -2.19
C LYS A 162 6.87 19.54 -2.62
N GLY A 163 7.83 20.17 -3.31
CA GLY A 163 8.99 19.48 -3.89
C GLY A 163 8.64 18.80 -5.21
N CYS A 164 9.67 18.53 -6.01
CA CYS A 164 9.54 17.75 -7.24
C CYS A 164 10.90 17.24 -7.72
N GLY A 165 11.30 16.05 -7.25
CA GLY A 165 12.60 15.48 -7.63
C GLY A 165 13.77 16.16 -6.93
N ASP A 166 13.60 16.55 -5.66
CA ASP A 166 14.63 17.29 -4.92
C ASP A 166 15.85 16.38 -4.68
N PRO A 167 17.09 16.90 -4.84
CA PRO A 167 18.29 16.15 -4.50
C PRO A 167 18.39 15.97 -2.98
N VAL A 168 18.84 14.79 -2.55
CA VAL A 168 19.07 14.45 -1.15
C VAL A 168 20.49 13.93 -1.03
N LYS A 169 21.26 14.54 -0.13
CA LYS A 169 22.64 14.12 0.11
C LYS A 169 22.70 12.97 1.10
N ASP A 170 23.74 12.15 0.95
CA ASP A 170 24.08 11.07 1.89
C ASP A 170 22.87 10.18 2.22
N ILE A 171 22.15 9.74 1.20
CA ILE A 171 20.91 8.98 1.35
C ILE A 171 21.18 7.68 2.09
N LYS A 172 20.25 7.33 2.98
CA LYS A 172 20.23 6.04 3.67
C LYS A 172 19.08 5.22 3.11
N VAL A 173 19.39 4.42 2.09
CA VAL A 173 18.42 3.51 1.49
C VAL A 173 18.47 2.18 2.24
N PRO A 174 17.35 1.69 2.80
CA PRO A 174 17.31 0.36 3.40
C PRO A 174 17.56 -0.70 2.32
N ALA A 175 18.22 -1.80 2.70
CA ALA A 175 18.49 -2.90 1.77
C ALA A 175 17.20 -3.52 1.19
N THR A 176 16.15 -3.53 1.99
CA THR A 176 14.81 -3.99 1.62
C THR A 176 13.77 -3.16 2.34
N ASP A 177 12.68 -2.85 1.64
CA ASP A 177 11.50 -2.24 2.24
C ASP A 177 10.56 -3.28 2.82
N ALA A 178 9.96 -2.96 3.97
CA ALA A 178 8.92 -3.78 4.56
C ALA A 178 7.70 -3.83 3.60
N PRO A 179 7.20 -5.03 3.26
CA PRO A 179 5.98 -5.17 2.46
C PRO A 179 4.79 -4.48 3.12
N VAL A 180 3.87 -3.98 2.30
CA VAL A 180 2.63 -3.32 2.77
C VAL A 180 1.42 -3.98 2.14
N THR A 181 0.33 -4.08 2.90
CA THR A 181 -0.98 -4.48 2.36
C THR A 181 -1.65 -3.29 1.71
N LEU A 182 -2.13 -3.45 0.48
CA LEU A 182 -2.86 -2.41 -0.23
C LEU A 182 -4.25 -2.20 0.38
N GLN A 183 -4.64 -0.94 0.53
CA GLN A 183 -6.04 -0.58 0.70
C GLN A 183 -6.70 -0.53 -0.66
N ILE A 184 -7.53 -1.54 -0.96
CA ILE A 184 -8.23 -1.65 -2.25
C ILE A 184 -9.43 -0.71 -2.26
N GLY A 185 -9.39 0.28 -3.15
CA GLY A 185 -10.46 1.24 -3.37
C GLY A 185 -11.55 0.71 -4.31
N GLN A 186 -12.62 1.48 -4.47
CA GLN A 186 -13.62 1.21 -5.49
C GLN A 186 -13.03 1.36 -6.90
N ALA A 187 -13.51 0.55 -7.83
CA ALA A 187 -13.14 0.69 -9.23
C ALA A 187 -13.62 2.04 -9.78
N VAL A 188 -12.84 2.65 -10.67
CA VAL A 188 -13.17 3.91 -11.33
C VAL A 188 -13.39 3.69 -12.82
N GLY A 189 -14.30 4.46 -13.42
CA GLY A 189 -14.61 4.40 -14.86
C GLY A 189 -15.42 3.18 -15.31
N SER A 190 -15.74 2.26 -14.39
CA SER A 190 -16.65 1.16 -14.64
C SER A 190 -18.09 1.65 -14.66
N THR A 191 -18.89 1.08 -15.56
CA THR A 191 -20.34 1.30 -15.65
C THR A 191 -21.13 0.21 -14.93
N ALA A 192 -20.45 -0.86 -14.50
CA ALA A 192 -21.07 -1.91 -13.71
C ALA A 192 -21.45 -1.38 -12.33
N THR A 193 -22.69 -1.66 -11.91
CA THR A 193 -23.11 -1.42 -10.54
C THR A 193 -22.28 -2.32 -9.62
N PRO A 194 -21.54 -1.78 -8.64
CA PRO A 194 -20.83 -2.61 -7.68
C PRO A 194 -21.83 -3.55 -7.02
N PRO A 195 -21.53 -4.85 -6.86
CA PRO A 195 -22.34 -5.70 -6.01
C PRO A 195 -22.40 -5.02 -4.65
N ALA A 196 -23.61 -4.77 -4.14
CA ALA A 196 -23.81 -4.10 -2.86
C ALA A 196 -22.89 -4.77 -1.83
N SER A 197 -21.92 -4.00 -1.32
CA SER A 197 -21.07 -4.45 -0.23
C SER A 197 -22.03 -4.83 0.89
N SER A 198 -22.17 -6.13 1.11
CA SER A 198 -22.77 -6.63 2.34
C SER A 198 -21.79 -6.20 3.40
N SER A 199 -22.00 -5.03 3.98
CA SER A 199 -21.42 -4.65 5.25
C SER A 199 -21.91 -5.70 6.23
N SER A 200 -21.14 -6.78 6.36
CA SER A 200 -21.21 -7.64 7.51
C SER A 200 -20.74 -6.77 8.67
N SER A 201 -21.68 -6.02 9.25
CA SER A 201 -21.59 -5.71 10.66
C SER A 201 -21.37 -7.07 11.32
N SER A 202 -20.18 -7.24 11.88
CA SER A 202 -19.97 -8.26 12.89
C SER A 202 -20.73 -7.75 14.11
N ASP A 203 -22.06 -7.85 14.05
CA ASP A 203 -22.89 -7.77 15.24
C ASP A 203 -22.63 -9.07 15.99
N GLU A 204 -21.79 -8.94 17.02
CA GLU A 204 -21.67 -9.92 18.08
C GLU A 204 -23.07 -10.39 18.49
N GLY A 205 -23.22 -11.71 18.56
CA GLY A 205 -24.50 -12.39 18.69
C GLY A 205 -25.39 -11.84 19.79
N GLY A 206 -26.53 -11.28 19.38
CA GLY A 206 -27.66 -10.98 20.25
C GLY A 206 -28.94 -11.10 19.43
N ALA A 207 -29.53 -12.30 19.40
CA ALA A 207 -30.76 -12.59 18.66
C ALA A 207 -31.91 -11.59 19.00
N PRO A 208 -32.86 -11.36 18.06
CA PRO A 208 -33.88 -10.30 18.11
C PRO A 208 -35.04 -10.54 19.11
N TRP A 209 -34.80 -11.20 20.23
CA TRP A 209 -35.83 -11.55 21.22
C TRP A 209 -35.89 -10.57 22.39
N THR A 210 -34.85 -9.78 22.67
CA THR A 210 -34.85 -8.80 23.77
C THR A 210 -35.86 -7.67 23.55
N GLY A 211 -35.99 -7.16 22.31
CA GLY A 211 -37.01 -6.17 21.97
C GLY A 211 -38.45 -6.69 22.15
N ILE A 212 -38.68 -7.97 21.85
CA ILE A 212 -39.99 -8.62 22.01
C ILE A 212 -40.31 -8.84 23.50
N VAL A 213 -39.32 -9.26 24.31
CA VAL A 213 -39.50 -9.44 25.76
C VAL A 213 -39.74 -8.11 26.46
N ILE A 214 -39.01 -7.05 26.12
CA ILE A 214 -39.22 -5.72 26.70
C ILE A 214 -40.61 -5.18 26.36
N ALA A 215 -41.06 -5.34 25.11
CA ALA A 215 -42.41 -4.94 24.71
C ALA A 215 -43.51 -5.74 25.46
N ALA A 216 -43.33 -7.05 25.63
CA ALA A 216 -44.27 -7.89 26.36
C ALA A 216 -44.36 -7.54 27.86
N VAL A 217 -43.22 -7.25 28.50
CA VAL A 217 -43.17 -6.83 29.91
C VAL A 217 -43.86 -5.48 30.10
N VAL A 218 -43.64 -4.51 29.20
CA VAL A 218 -44.31 -3.20 29.28
C VAL A 218 -45.83 -3.35 29.17
N VAL A 219 -46.33 -4.18 28.24
CA VAL A 219 -47.77 -4.43 28.10
C VAL A 219 -48.36 -5.08 29.36
N LEU A 220 -47.68 -6.06 29.95
CA LEU A 220 -48.14 -6.71 31.18
C LEU A 220 -48.15 -5.77 32.39
N VAL A 221 -47.16 -4.88 32.51
CA VAL A 221 -47.12 -3.87 33.59
C VAL A 221 -48.25 -2.85 33.42
N LEU A 222 -48.52 -2.38 32.20
CA LEU A 222 -49.61 -1.44 31.93
C LEU A 222 -51.00 -2.07 32.17
N ALA A 223 -51.19 -3.34 31.76
CA ALA A 223 -52.42 -4.08 32.01
C ALA A 223 -52.63 -4.35 33.52
N GLY A 224 -51.57 -4.74 34.25
CA GLY A 224 -51.60 -4.94 35.69
C GLY A 224 -51.88 -3.65 36.47
N GLY A 225 -51.24 -2.53 36.07
CA GLY A 225 -51.47 -1.21 36.67
C GLY A 225 -52.90 -0.71 36.48
N GLY A 226 -53.49 -0.93 35.31
CA GLY A 226 -54.90 -0.58 35.03
C GLY A 226 -55.89 -1.35 35.91
N LEU A 227 -55.63 -2.64 36.17
CA LEU A 227 -56.48 -3.49 37.01
C LEU A 227 -56.39 -3.12 38.50
N VAL A 228 -55.21 -2.72 38.99
CA VAL A 228 -55.04 -2.25 40.38
C VAL A 228 -55.70 -0.89 40.59
N LEU A 229 -55.58 0.04 39.63
CA LEU A 229 -56.24 1.35 39.72
C LEU A 229 -57.77 1.24 39.63
N SER A 230 -58.30 0.32 38.82
CA SER A 230 -59.73 0.01 38.76
C SER A 230 -60.26 -0.53 40.08
N ARG A 231 -59.56 -1.50 40.71
CA ARG A 231 -59.97 -2.06 42.01
C ARG A 231 -59.90 -1.04 43.15
N ARG A 232 -58.91 -0.14 43.15
CA ARG A 232 -58.83 0.94 44.17
C ARG A 232 -59.95 1.98 44.04
N ARG A 233 -60.48 2.20 42.82
CA ARG A 233 -61.63 3.08 42.59
C ARG A 233 -62.96 2.45 43.02
N SER A 234 -63.10 1.14 42.89
CA SER A 234 -64.30 0.41 43.36
C SER A 234 -64.36 0.21 44.87
N ALA A 235 -63.23 0.33 45.58
CA ALA A 235 -63.16 0.24 47.05
C ALA A 235 -63.28 1.61 47.77
N ALA A 236 -63.36 2.71 47.02
CA ALA A 236 -63.50 4.08 47.54
C ALA A 236 -64.91 4.65 47.31
N LYS A 237 -65.90 3.78 47.10
CA LYS A 237 -67.32 4.10 46.97
C LYS A 237 -68.11 3.20 47.91
#